data_AF-A0A3N5VWB9-F1
#
_entry.id   AF-A0A3N5VWB9-F1
#
_cell.length_a   1.000
_cell.length_b   1.000
_cell.length_c   1.000
_cell.angle_alpha   90.00
_cell.angle_beta   90.00
_cell.angle_gamma   90.00
#
_symmetry.space_group_name_H-M   'P 1'
#
loop_
_entity.id
_entity.type
_entity.pdbx_description
1 polymer ?
#
loop_
_entity_poly.entity_id
_entity_poly.type
_entity_poly.pdbx_seq_one_letter_code
_entity_poly.pdbx_strand_id
1 'polypeptide(L)'
;MEIRECHCLPAGELETQLSTHLEKGLTPEEAQERLKKFGPNELQEKPRPGFLQLLLAQFNNFLVMILIVAAVVSLLLGEYVDAIAIITIV
;
A
#
# COMPACT_ATOMS: atom_id res chain seq x y z
N MET A 1 -19.25 4.88 10.71
CA MET A 1 -19.99 4.78 11.99
C MET A 1 -19.06 4.08 12.95
N GLU A 2 -18.30 4.84 13.75
CA GLU A 2 -17.44 4.22 14.77
C GLU A 2 -18.32 3.89 15.97
N ILE A 3 -18.79 2.64 16.06
CA ILE A 3 -19.31 2.12 17.33
C ILE A 3 -18.09 1.81 18.17
N ARG A 4 -17.65 2.80 18.93
CA ARG A 4 -16.59 2.60 19.93
C ARG A 4 -17.16 1.64 20.98
N GLU A 5 -16.39 0.62 21.31
CA GLU A 5 -16.72 -0.40 22.34
C GLU A 5 -17.84 -1.41 21.99
N CYS A 6 -18.07 -1.69 20.70
CA CYS A 6 -18.99 -2.76 20.27
C CYS A 6 -18.68 -4.14 20.86
N HIS A 7 -17.44 -4.39 21.29
CA HIS A 7 -17.00 -5.65 21.87
C HIS A 7 -17.49 -5.90 23.31
N CYS A 8 -18.03 -4.88 23.99
CA CYS A 8 -18.54 -4.97 25.36
C CYS A 8 -20.06 -4.90 25.46
N LEU A 9 -20.77 -4.71 24.34
CA LEU A 9 -22.23 -4.51 24.33
C LEU A 9 -22.98 -5.83 24.12
N PRO A 10 -24.12 -6.04 24.80
CA PRO A 10 -25.00 -7.18 24.54
C PRO A 10 -25.68 -7.06 23.17
N ALA A 11 -26.03 -8.20 22.57
CA ALA A 11 -26.55 -8.27 21.19
C ALA A 11 -27.79 -7.40 20.94
N GLY A 12 -28.71 -7.28 21.91
CA GLY A 12 -29.91 -6.44 21.78
C GLY A 12 -29.62 -4.93 21.75
N GLU A 13 -28.58 -4.48 22.45
CA GLU A 13 -28.13 -3.08 22.38
C GLU A 13 -27.46 -2.78 21.05
N LEU A 14 -26.69 -3.74 20.52
CA LEU A 14 -26.11 -3.66 19.17
C LEU A 14 -27.18 -3.60 18.08
N GLU A 15 -28.27 -4.36 18.22
CA GLU A 15 -29.41 -4.34 17.29
C GLU A 15 -29.99 -2.93 17.15
N THR A 16 -30.17 -2.27 18.29
CA THR A 16 -30.72 -0.90 18.36
C THR A 16 -29.71 0.12 17.81
N GLN A 17 -28.45 0.04 18.23
CA GLN A 17 -27.40 0.97 17.77
C GLN A 17 -27.11 0.87 16.28
N LEU A 18 -27.06 -0.35 15.73
CA LEU A 18 -26.81 -0.59 14.31
C LEU A 18 -28.07 -0.45 13.45
N SER A 19 -29.22 -0.22 14.08
CA SER A 19 -30.55 -0.15 13.44
C SER A 19 -30.72 -1.29 12.44
N THR A 20 -30.48 -2.51 12.90
CA THR A 20 -30.58 -3.74 12.10
C THR A 20 -31.49 -4.72 12.81
N HIS A 21 -32.00 -5.75 12.13
CA HIS A 21 -32.70 -6.84 12.78
C HIS A 21 -31.79 -8.06 12.93
N LEU A 22 -31.79 -8.70 14.11
CA LEU A 22 -30.96 -9.89 14.36
C LEU A 22 -31.42 -11.12 13.56
N GLU A 23 -32.73 -11.28 13.35
CA GLU A 23 -33.28 -12.44 12.61
C GLU A 23 -33.44 -12.19 11.12
N LYS A 24 -33.82 -10.97 10.73
CA LYS A 24 -34.19 -10.61 9.35
C LYS A 24 -33.08 -9.89 8.60
N GLY A 25 -32.07 -9.38 9.30
CA GLY A 25 -31.02 -8.56 8.71
C GLY A 25 -31.52 -7.20 8.23
N LEU A 26 -30.77 -6.61 7.30
CA LEU A 26 -31.12 -5.34 6.64
C LEU A 26 -31.99 -5.58 5.41
N THR A 27 -32.83 -4.61 5.08
CA THR A 27 -33.55 -4.62 3.80
C THR A 27 -32.59 -4.34 2.64
N PRO A 28 -32.92 -4.76 1.40
CA PRO A 28 -32.11 -4.44 0.22
C PRO A 28 -31.89 -2.93 0.04
N GLU A 29 -32.90 -2.12 0.32
CA GLU A 29 -32.84 -0.66 0.22
C GLU A 29 -31.87 -0.06 1.25
N GLU A 30 -31.97 -0.49 2.51
CA GLU A 30 -31.06 -0.07 3.59
C GLU A 30 -29.62 -0.51 3.32
N ALA A 31 -29.43 -1.75 2.83
CA ALA A 31 -28.12 -2.25 2.46
C ALA A 31 -27.49 -1.40 1.35
N GLN A 32 -28.28 -1.02 0.34
CA GLN A 32 -27.81 -0.17 -0.76
C GLN A 32 -27.49 1.26 -0.30
N GLU A 33 -28.30 1.83 0.59
CA GLU A 33 -28.04 3.15 1.17
C GLU A 33 -26.75 3.13 2.02
N ARG A 34 -26.57 2.11 2.85
CA ARG A 34 -25.35 1.92 3.65
C ARG A 34 -24.13 1.71 2.77
N LEU A 35 -24.23 0.96 1.68
CA LEU A 35 -23.13 0.77 0.74
C LEU A 35 -22.71 2.10 0.08
N LYS A 36 -23.67 2.98 -0.27
CA LYS A 36 -23.36 4.32 -0.79
C LYS A 36 -22.71 5.21 0.26
N LYS A 37 -23.12 5.08 1.53
CA LYS A 37 -22.64 5.92 2.63
C LYS A 37 -21.26 5.50 3.17
N PHE A 38 -21.03 4.20 3.30
CA PHE A 38 -19.80 3.66 3.91
C PHE A 38 -18.80 3.14 2.88
N GLY A 39 -19.24 2.92 1.64
CA GLY A 39 -18.44 2.28 0.62
C GLY A 39 -18.39 0.76 0.79
N PRO A 40 -17.77 0.05 -0.16
CA PRO A 40 -17.47 -1.37 -0.04
C PRO A 40 -16.56 -1.63 1.16
N ASN A 41 -16.74 -2.77 1.83
CA ASN A 41 -15.85 -3.24 2.88
C ASN A 41 -14.59 -3.85 2.26
N GLU A 42 -13.79 -3.03 1.59
CA GLU A 42 -12.53 -3.40 0.98
C GLU A 42 -11.40 -2.51 1.47
N LEU A 43 -10.23 -3.11 1.69
CA LEU A 43 -9.03 -2.36 2.02
C LEU A 43 -8.52 -1.66 0.76
N GLN A 44 -8.28 -0.37 0.86
CA GLN A 44 -7.66 0.37 -0.24
C GLN A 44 -6.20 -0.10 -0.39
N GLU A 45 -5.94 -0.86 -1.44
CA GLU A 45 -4.56 -1.17 -1.84
C GLU A 45 -3.90 0.08 -2.40
N LYS A 46 -2.67 0.36 -1.95
CA LYS A 46 -1.83 1.36 -2.61
C LYS A 46 -1.53 0.89 -4.03
N PRO A 47 -1.56 1.80 -5.03
CA PRO A 47 -1.18 1.43 -6.38
C PRO A 47 0.26 0.90 -6.37
N ARG A 48 0.48 -0.23 -7.05
CA ARG A 48 1.83 -0.76 -7.23
C ARG A 48 2.64 0.26 -8.04
N PRO A 49 3.87 0.59 -7.63
CA PRO A 49 4.70 1.50 -8.40
C PRO A 49 4.94 0.92 -9.81
N GLY A 50 4.89 1.79 -10.81
CA GLY A 50 5.18 1.39 -12.19
C GLY A 50 6.64 1.00 -12.39
N PHE A 51 6.95 0.31 -13.49
CA PHE A 51 8.31 -0.13 -13.81
C PHE A 51 9.35 1.01 -13.77
N LEU A 52 9.04 2.16 -14.38
CA LEU A 52 9.92 3.33 -14.38
C LEU A 52 10.11 3.91 -12.97
N GLN A 53 9.06 3.88 -12.15
CA GLN A 53 9.12 4.39 -10.78
C GLN A 53 9.98 3.48 -9.88
N LEU A 54 9.89 2.16 -10.08
CA LEU A 54 10.76 1.19 -9.43
C LEU A 54 12.22 1.36 -9.85
N LEU A 55 12.49 1.57 -11.14
CA LEU A 55 13.84 1.83 -11.66
C LEU A 55 14.44 3.10 -11.04
N LEU A 56 13.69 4.21 -11.04
CA LEU A 56 14.13 5.46 -10.42
C LEU A 56 14.33 5.33 -8.90
N ALA A 57 13.53 4.51 -8.23
CA ALA A 57 13.69 4.25 -6.80
C ALA A 57 15.01 3.53 -6.46
N GLN A 58 15.57 2.74 -7.37
CA GLN A 58 16.89 2.10 -7.16
C GLN A 58 18.03 3.12 -7.10
N PHE A 59 17.96 4.21 -7.88
CA PHE A 59 18.96 5.28 -7.82
C PHE A 59 18.92 6.07 -6.50
N ASN A 60 17.82 6.01 -5.75
CA ASN A 60 17.74 6.57 -4.40
C ASN A 60 18.34 5.65 -3.32
N ASN A 61 18.83 4.47 -3.69
CA ASN A 61 19.51 3.57 -2.76
C ASN A 61 20.95 4.03 -2.53
N PHE A 62 21.33 4.18 -1.25
CA PHE A 62 22.67 4.63 -0.86
C PHE A 62 23.80 3.76 -1.43
N LEU A 63 23.61 2.43 -1.45
CA LEU A 63 24.60 1.49 -1.98
C LEU A 63 24.75 1.67 -3.50
N VAL A 64 23.64 1.82 -4.23
CA VAL A 64 23.64 2.07 -5.68
C VAL A 64 24.40 3.36 -6.01
N MET A 65 24.17 4.44 -5.25
CA MET A 65 24.91 5.68 -5.42
C MET A 65 26.42 5.50 -5.22
N ILE A 66 26.84 4.73 -4.21
CA ILE A 66 28.27 4.42 -4.01
C ILE A 66 28.85 3.69 -5.22
N LEU A 67 28.15 2.69 -5.76
CA LEU A 67 28.62 1.93 -6.92
C LEU A 67 28.71 2.79 -8.17
N ILE A 68 27.75 3.69 -8.39
CA ILE A 68 27.82 4.66 -9.50
C ILE A 68 29.05 5.56 -9.35
N VAL A 69 29.32 6.08 -8.15
CA VAL A 69 30.51 6.90 -7.90
C VAL A 69 31.79 6.08 -8.14
N ALA A 70 31.84 4.84 -7.67
CA ALA A 70 32.99 3.95 -7.89
C ALA A 70 33.22 3.66 -9.38
N ALA A 71 32.15 3.41 -10.16
CA ALA A 71 32.24 3.23 -11.60
C ALA A 71 32.77 4.49 -12.31
N VAL A 72 32.31 5.67 -11.91
CA VAL A 72 32.80 6.95 -12.46
C VAL A 72 34.29 7.14 -12.13
N VAL A 73 34.71 6.90 -10.89
CA VAL A 73 36.11 7.00 -10.49
C VAL A 73 36.99 6.02 -11.28
N SER A 74 36.55 4.76 -11.43
CA SER A 74 37.26 3.73 -12.20
C SER A 74 37.41 4.12 -13.69
N LEU A 75 36.36 4.70 -14.30
CA LEU A 75 36.45 5.25 -15.66
C LEU A 75 37.49 6.38 -15.77
N LEU A 76 37.54 7.28 -14.79
CA LEU A 76 38.50 8.38 -14.77
C LEU A 76 39.95 7.90 -14.59
N LEU A 77 40.14 6.77 -13.91
CA LEU A 77 41.44 6.12 -13.74
C LEU A 77 41.86 5.29 -14.97
N GLY A 78 40.98 5.09 -15.94
CA GLY A 78 41.23 4.28 -17.14
C GLY A 78 41.05 2.78 -16.93
N GLU A 79 40.45 2.36 -15.81
CA GLU A 79 40.17 0.97 -15.46
C GLU A 79 38.84 0.52 -16.10
N TYR A 80 38.81 0.43 -17.43
CA TYR A 80 37.57 0.16 -18.17
C TYR A 80 36.92 -1.19 -17.83
N VAL A 81 37.72 -2.21 -17.47
CA VAL A 81 37.20 -3.53 -17.11
C VAL A 81 36.36 -3.47 -15.84
N ASP A 82 36.87 -2.77 -14.81
CA ASP A 82 36.20 -2.66 -13.53
C ASP A 82 34.97 -1.76 -13.64
N ALA A 83 35.07 -0.64 -14.36
CA ALA A 83 33.94 0.22 -14.65
C ALA A 83 32.78 -0.52 -15.36
N ILE A 84 33.08 -1.32 -16.39
CA ILE A 84 32.07 -2.10 -17.12
C ILE A 84 31.46 -3.17 -16.21
N ALA A 85 32.28 -3.84 -15.39
CA ALA A 85 31.79 -4.84 -14.44
C ALA A 85 30.80 -4.23 -13.44
N ILE A 86 31.10 -3.05 -12.89
CA ILE A 86 30.22 -2.36 -11.94
C ILE A 86 28.91 -1.92 -12.62
N ILE A 87 28.99 -1.29 -13.80
CA ILE A 87 27.80 -0.83 -14.55
C ILE A 87 26.88 -1.99 -14.96
N THR A 88 27.42 -3.18 -15.20
CA THR A 88 26.60 -4.34 -15.60
C THR A 88 25.75 -4.88 -14.44
N ILE A 89 26.23 -4.74 -13.20
CA ILE A 89 25.56 -5.25 -12.00
C ILE A 89 24.47 -4.28 -11.51
N VAL A 90 24.70 -2.98 -11.68
CA VAL A 90 23.85 -1.87 -11.19
C VAL A 90 22.73 -1.58 -12.17
#